data_AF-A0A7R9GFU2-F1
#
_entry.id   AF-A0A7R9GFU2-F1
#
_cell.length_a   1.000
_cell.length_b   1.000
_cell.length_c   1.000
_cell.angle_alpha   90.00
_cell.angle_beta   90.00
_cell.angle_gamma   90.00
#
_symmetry.space_group_name_H-M   'P 1'
#
loop_
_entity.id
_entity.type
_entity.pdbx_description
1 polymer ?
#
loop_
_entity_poly.entity_id
_entity_poly.type
_entity_poly.pdbx_seq_one_letter_code
_entity_poly.pdbx_strand_id
1 'polypeptide(L)'
;MKKAILLLAQGAEEMEVVITMDVLRRGGVDAQIVGIAGRAPVVCSRWVQIIPDIGLKDVLDKEPVDAVIVPGGSEGSEILAADPNVGKLLRAYESQGKIIAAICAGPKALQSHSIGLGKKVTSYHSLRKCLAEDYDFVEAPVVTDGVNTENKSLSEKMAAKRALVLLAKGAEEMEVVITVDVLRRGGVSVQVVGLEGPETVVCSREVKIVPDVGIAAVLDEDPVDAIVIPGGLKGAEALAADSTVGKLLKSYESGGKIVAAICAGPTVFKSHSIGLGKKLTSYPSFKDKLAADYTYLEDRVVEDGNMVTSRGPGTAFEFGLVLVEKLCGKEKSDSVAGPMLVKVMFALINKILDWFKSLFWKEEMELTLVGLQYSGKTTFVNVIASGQFSEDMIPTVGFNMRKVTKGNVTIKIWDIGGQPRFRSMWERYCRGVSAIVYMVDAADQDKLEASRTELHNLLDKPQLAGIPVLVLGNKKDLPNALDEKGLIERMNLSAVQDREICCYSVSCKEKQNIDITLQWLIAHSKSGGR
;
A
#
# COMPACT_ATOMS: atom_id res chain seq x y z
N MET A 1 3.32 34.49 -8.14
CA MET A 1 3.59 33.26 -7.38
C MET A 1 2.63 33.22 -6.21
N LYS A 2 1.93 32.10 -5.98
CA LYS A 2 1.03 31.96 -4.84
C LYS A 2 1.84 31.78 -3.56
N LYS A 3 1.34 32.29 -2.44
CA LYS A 3 1.99 32.26 -1.13
C LYS A 3 1.15 31.51 -0.10
N ALA A 4 1.78 30.68 0.71
CA ALA A 4 1.12 29.96 1.79
C ALA A 4 1.95 30.01 3.07
N ILE A 5 1.27 29.92 4.20
CA ILE A 5 1.94 29.71 5.49
C ILE A 5 1.39 28.46 6.16
N LEU A 6 2.25 27.73 6.86
CA LEU A 6 1.86 26.59 7.70
C LEU A 6 2.25 26.90 9.15
N LEU A 7 1.30 26.76 10.08
CA LEU A 7 1.56 27.01 11.50
C LEU A 7 2.31 25.83 12.12
N LEU A 8 3.36 26.11 12.90
CA LEU A 8 4.14 25.11 13.60
C LEU A 8 4.14 25.41 15.11
N ALA A 9 3.68 24.43 15.88
CA ALA A 9 3.63 24.43 17.33
C ALA A 9 4.34 23.20 17.90
N GLN A 10 4.75 23.28 19.17
CA GLN A 10 5.30 22.16 19.92
C GLN A 10 4.34 20.96 19.86
N GLY A 11 4.85 19.78 19.53
CA GLY A 11 4.05 18.57 19.39
C GLY A 11 3.10 18.55 18.18
N ALA A 12 3.32 19.41 17.16
CA ALA A 12 2.65 19.26 15.87
C ALA A 12 3.00 17.93 15.19
N GLU A 13 2.13 17.43 14.31
CA GLU A 13 2.38 16.21 13.53
C GLU A 13 3.38 16.48 12.39
N GLU A 14 4.58 15.91 12.49
CA GLU A 14 5.69 16.20 11.56
C GLU A 14 5.40 15.84 10.10
N MET A 15 4.65 14.77 9.81
CA MET A 15 4.31 14.41 8.44
C MET A 15 3.34 15.42 7.84
N GLU A 16 2.35 15.88 8.61
CA GLU A 16 1.41 16.92 8.15
C GLU A 16 2.12 18.24 7.85
N VAL A 17 3.17 18.57 8.61
CA VAL A 17 4.06 19.71 8.35
C VAL A 17 4.90 19.46 7.08
N VAL A 18 5.74 18.42 7.09
CA VAL A 18 6.77 18.24 6.05
C VAL A 18 6.19 17.87 4.70
N ILE A 19 5.23 16.95 4.63
CA ILE A 19 4.63 16.54 3.36
C ILE A 19 3.90 17.71 2.72
N THR A 20 3.16 18.49 3.50
CA THR A 20 2.42 19.65 2.99
C THR A 20 3.37 20.71 2.45
N MET A 21 4.45 21.00 3.18
CA MET A 21 5.45 21.98 2.75
C MET A 21 6.19 21.54 1.49
N ASP A 22 6.62 20.28 1.42
CA ASP A 22 7.27 19.76 0.22
C ASP A 22 6.33 19.83 -1.00
N VAL A 23 5.09 19.35 -0.88
CA VAL A 23 4.13 19.32 -1.99
C VAL A 23 3.79 20.73 -2.48
N LEU A 24 3.56 21.68 -1.57
CA LEU A 24 3.31 23.08 -1.92
C LEU A 24 4.50 23.69 -2.66
N ARG A 25 5.72 23.50 -2.16
CA ARG A 25 6.95 24.04 -2.77
C ARG A 25 7.23 23.42 -4.13
N ARG A 26 7.00 22.11 -4.29
CA ARG A 26 7.05 21.43 -5.61
C ARG A 26 6.01 21.97 -6.59
N GLY A 27 4.85 22.37 -6.10
CA GLY A 27 3.80 23.04 -6.87
C GLY A 27 4.11 24.49 -7.23
N GLY A 28 5.26 25.04 -6.84
CA GLY A 28 5.65 26.43 -7.09
C GLY A 28 4.96 27.44 -6.17
N VAL A 29 4.43 27.00 -5.03
CA VAL A 29 3.92 27.88 -3.98
C VAL A 29 5.09 28.33 -3.09
N ASP A 30 5.21 29.64 -2.88
CA ASP A 30 6.11 30.23 -1.89
C ASP A 30 5.51 29.99 -0.50
N ALA A 31 5.84 28.81 0.06
CA ALA A 31 5.31 28.33 1.32
C ALA A 31 6.34 28.49 2.45
N GLN A 32 5.91 29.07 3.58
CA GLN A 32 6.75 29.26 4.77
C GLN A 32 6.19 28.55 6.01
N ILE A 33 7.06 27.94 6.80
CA ILE A 33 6.73 27.40 8.12
C ILE A 33 6.79 28.53 9.15
N VAL A 34 5.67 28.80 9.83
CA VAL A 34 5.51 29.86 10.83
C VAL A 34 5.50 29.26 12.22
N GLY A 35 6.58 29.46 12.98
CA GLY A 35 6.66 29.01 14.36
C GLY A 35 5.91 29.96 15.29
N ILE A 36 4.94 29.44 16.02
CA ILE A 36 4.13 30.27 16.94
C ILE A 36 4.96 30.86 18.08
N ALA A 37 6.03 30.15 18.49
CA ALA A 37 6.98 30.59 19.50
C ALA A 37 8.23 31.31 18.92
N GLY A 38 8.28 31.55 17.61
CA GLY A 38 9.42 32.17 16.93
C GLY A 38 10.14 31.22 15.97
N ARG A 39 11.47 31.31 15.88
CA ARG A 39 12.32 30.54 14.95
C ARG A 39 13.20 29.49 15.63
N ALA A 40 12.98 29.22 16.91
CA ALA A 40 13.67 28.14 17.60
C ALA A 40 13.23 26.78 17.05
N PRO A 41 14.07 25.73 17.12
CA PRO A 41 13.66 24.37 16.79
C PRO A 41 12.41 23.97 17.57
N VAL A 42 11.47 23.34 16.88
CA VAL A 42 10.21 22.84 17.44
C VAL A 42 10.23 21.32 17.40
N VAL A 43 10.01 20.69 18.55
CA VAL A 43 9.94 19.22 18.65
C VAL A 43 8.52 18.77 18.29
N CYS A 44 8.39 17.97 17.24
CA CYS A 44 7.12 17.42 16.78
C CYS A 44 6.69 16.18 17.58
N SER A 45 5.49 15.67 17.30
CA SER A 45 4.83 14.58 18.02
C SER A 45 5.66 13.29 18.12
N ARG A 46 6.47 12.96 17.11
CA ARG A 46 7.42 11.84 17.16
C ARG A 46 8.86 12.31 17.21
N TRP A 47 9.13 13.42 17.88
CA TRP A 47 10.47 13.91 18.23
C TRP A 47 11.35 14.30 17.04
N VAL A 48 10.81 14.44 15.83
CA VAL A 48 11.52 15.16 14.76
C VAL A 48 11.56 16.64 15.13
N GLN A 49 12.72 17.27 15.00
CA GLN A 49 12.89 18.69 15.26
C GLN A 49 12.91 19.48 13.96
N ILE A 50 11.96 20.41 13.81
CA ILE A 50 11.82 21.26 12.61
C ILE A 50 12.11 22.71 12.99
N ILE A 51 12.90 23.42 12.17
CA ILE A 51 13.15 24.85 12.34
C ILE A 51 12.18 25.67 11.49
N PRO A 52 11.37 26.56 12.11
CA PRO A 52 10.53 27.48 11.38
C PRO A 52 11.31 28.41 10.43
N ASP A 53 10.66 28.85 9.36
CA ASP A 53 11.21 29.87 8.45
C ASP A 53 11.08 31.26 9.05
N ILE A 54 9.99 31.48 9.76
CA ILE A 54 9.60 32.78 10.29
C ILE A 54 8.82 32.61 11.60
N GLY A 55 8.81 33.64 12.44
CA GLY A 55 8.01 33.65 13.67
C GLY A 55 6.62 34.22 13.42
N LEU A 56 5.63 33.79 14.21
CA LEU A 56 4.25 34.28 14.10
C LEU A 56 4.15 35.81 14.21
N LYS A 57 4.95 36.44 15.09
CA LYS A 57 5.01 37.90 15.24
C LYS A 57 5.38 38.63 13.96
N ASP A 58 6.17 38.00 13.09
CA ASP A 58 6.61 38.60 11.83
C ASP A 58 5.52 38.56 10.76
N VAL A 59 4.41 37.82 10.96
CA VAL A 59 3.31 37.68 9.99
C VAL A 59 1.95 38.13 10.53
N LEU A 60 1.79 38.25 11.85
CA LEU A 60 0.51 38.47 12.53
C LEU A 60 -0.25 39.74 12.09
N ASP A 61 0.48 40.83 11.86
CA ASP A 61 -0.08 42.14 11.49
C ASP A 61 0.19 42.52 10.03
N LYS A 62 0.59 41.54 9.21
CA LYS A 62 0.78 41.71 7.77
C LYS A 62 -0.48 41.30 7.01
N GLU A 63 -0.58 41.74 5.76
CA GLU A 63 -1.63 41.28 4.86
C GLU A 63 -1.58 39.75 4.71
N PRO A 64 -2.70 39.03 4.93
CA PRO A 64 -2.82 37.60 4.70
C PRO A 64 -2.32 37.17 3.32
N VAL A 65 -1.52 36.10 3.30
CA VAL A 65 -1.14 35.44 2.04
C VAL A 65 -2.32 34.63 1.49
N ASP A 66 -2.13 33.89 0.39
CA ASP A 66 -3.23 33.19 -0.28
C ASP A 66 -3.83 32.06 0.58
N ALA A 67 -3.03 31.40 1.42
CA ALA A 67 -3.47 30.29 2.26
C ALA A 67 -2.76 30.21 3.61
N VAL A 68 -3.48 29.76 4.64
CA VAL A 68 -2.94 29.30 5.92
C VAL A 68 -3.30 27.83 6.14
N ILE A 69 -2.32 27.03 6.55
CA ILE A 69 -2.46 25.61 6.87
C ILE A 69 -2.29 25.43 8.39
N VAL A 70 -3.24 24.71 8.99
CA VAL A 70 -3.28 24.37 10.41
C VAL A 70 -3.07 22.85 10.57
N PRO A 71 -1.88 22.39 10.96
CA PRO A 71 -1.65 20.97 11.19
C PRO A 71 -2.31 20.50 12.48
N GLY A 72 -2.40 19.19 12.63
CA GLY A 72 -2.79 18.48 13.83
C GLY A 72 -1.61 18.20 14.76
N GLY A 73 -1.61 17.00 15.35
CA GLY A 73 -0.76 16.64 16.49
C GLY A 73 -1.52 16.83 17.81
N SER A 74 -1.40 15.86 18.71
CA SER A 74 -2.21 15.81 19.94
C SER A 74 -1.92 16.98 20.89
N GLU A 75 -0.67 17.42 20.95
CA GLU A 75 -0.27 18.60 21.73
C GLU A 75 -0.29 19.87 20.87
N GLY A 76 0.20 19.80 19.64
CA GLY A 76 0.28 20.95 18.74
C GLY A 76 -1.07 21.61 18.48
N SER A 77 -2.12 20.80 18.24
CA SER A 77 -3.47 21.32 18.02
C SER A 77 -4.07 22.03 19.25
N GLU A 78 -3.76 21.56 20.46
CA GLU A 78 -4.18 22.21 21.72
C GLU A 78 -3.51 23.58 21.87
N ILE A 79 -2.20 23.65 21.59
CA ILE A 79 -1.45 24.89 21.71
C ILE A 79 -1.95 25.92 20.68
N LEU A 80 -2.19 25.48 19.43
CA LEU A 80 -2.77 26.35 18.40
C LEU A 80 -4.19 26.84 18.77
N ALA A 81 -5.00 25.98 19.40
CA ALA A 81 -6.34 26.32 19.87
C ALA A 81 -6.30 27.33 21.04
N ALA A 82 -5.29 27.25 21.91
CA ALA A 82 -5.15 28.13 23.07
C ALA A 82 -4.49 29.48 22.74
N ASP A 83 -3.73 29.60 21.66
CA ASP A 83 -2.98 30.83 21.33
C ASP A 83 -3.91 31.91 20.72
N PRO A 84 -4.12 33.07 21.38
CA PRO A 84 -4.98 34.12 20.88
C PRO A 84 -4.44 34.80 19.60
N ASN A 85 -3.12 34.79 19.38
CA ASN A 85 -2.52 35.33 18.15
C ASN A 85 -2.80 34.42 16.96
N VAL A 86 -2.87 33.11 17.15
CA VAL A 86 -3.35 32.18 16.12
C VAL A 86 -4.80 32.53 15.75
N GLY A 87 -5.67 32.74 16.74
CA GLY A 87 -7.04 33.17 16.48
C GLY A 87 -7.15 34.51 15.74
N LYS A 88 -6.34 35.50 16.12
CA LYS A 88 -6.26 36.80 15.43
C LYS A 88 -5.84 36.62 13.96
N LEU A 89 -4.81 35.82 13.71
CA LEU A 89 -4.34 35.51 12.36
C LEU A 89 -5.44 34.84 11.53
N LEU A 90 -6.05 33.77 12.04
CA LEU A 90 -7.07 33.01 11.29
C LEU A 90 -8.31 33.85 10.96
N ARG A 91 -8.78 34.70 11.88
CA ARG A 91 -9.89 35.64 11.61
C ARG A 91 -9.53 36.66 10.51
N ALA A 92 -8.27 37.11 10.44
CA ALA A 92 -7.83 37.97 9.36
C ALA A 92 -7.89 37.25 7.99
N TYR A 93 -7.50 35.97 7.94
CA TYR A 93 -7.61 35.16 6.72
C TYR A 93 -9.07 34.94 6.31
N GLU A 94 -9.96 34.61 7.26
CA GLU A 94 -11.37 34.37 6.99
C GLU A 94 -12.09 35.64 6.50
N SER A 95 -11.89 36.77 7.18
CA SER A 95 -12.53 38.05 6.80
C SER A 95 -12.11 38.56 5.42
N GLN A 96 -10.94 38.15 4.92
CA GLN A 96 -10.44 38.49 3.58
C GLN A 96 -10.69 37.38 2.55
N GLY A 97 -11.45 36.33 2.90
CA GLY A 97 -11.77 35.23 1.99
C GLY A 97 -10.55 34.43 1.52
N LYS A 98 -9.47 34.39 2.31
CA LYS A 98 -8.29 33.56 2.02
C LYS A 98 -8.55 32.10 2.35
N ILE A 99 -7.71 31.21 1.82
CA ILE A 99 -7.83 29.77 2.06
C ILE A 99 -7.37 29.46 3.50
N ILE A 100 -8.20 28.74 4.24
CA ILE A 100 -7.84 28.15 5.53
C ILE A 100 -7.99 26.64 5.37
N ALA A 101 -6.87 25.92 5.47
CA ALA A 101 -6.85 24.47 5.42
C ALA A 101 -6.46 23.93 6.80
N ALA A 102 -7.14 22.87 7.25
CA ALA A 102 -6.81 22.18 8.49
C ALA A 102 -6.87 20.66 8.27
N ILE A 103 -6.01 19.93 8.97
CA ILE A 103 -5.87 18.48 8.81
C ILE A 103 -5.81 17.80 10.19
N CYS A 104 -6.29 16.56 10.27
CA CYS A 104 -6.27 15.74 11.48
C CYS A 104 -6.94 16.44 12.67
N ALA A 105 -6.17 16.83 13.68
CA ALA A 105 -6.64 17.55 14.87
C ALA A 105 -6.64 19.09 14.70
N GLY A 106 -6.08 19.62 13.60
CA GLY A 106 -6.05 21.06 13.29
C GLY A 106 -7.42 21.75 13.30
N PRO A 107 -8.54 21.11 12.88
CA PRO A 107 -9.88 21.70 13.01
C PRO A 107 -10.26 22.11 14.44
N LYS A 108 -9.63 21.55 15.46
CA LYS A 108 -9.82 21.99 16.85
C LYS A 108 -9.44 23.47 17.04
N ALA A 109 -8.34 23.92 16.44
CA ALA A 109 -7.95 25.32 16.52
C ALA A 109 -8.93 26.23 15.76
N LEU A 110 -9.51 25.75 14.65
CA LEU A 110 -10.55 26.50 13.95
C LEU A 110 -11.78 26.71 14.85
N GLN A 111 -12.22 25.65 15.53
CA GLN A 111 -13.34 25.68 16.46
C GLN A 111 -13.12 26.68 17.59
N SER A 112 -12.00 26.56 18.31
CA SER A 112 -11.68 27.42 19.46
C SER A 112 -11.58 28.90 19.12
N HIS A 113 -11.28 29.22 17.86
CA HIS A 113 -11.19 30.60 17.37
C HIS A 113 -12.41 31.07 16.56
N SER A 114 -13.47 30.25 16.54
CA SER A 114 -14.74 30.52 15.85
C SER A 114 -14.60 30.76 14.34
N ILE A 115 -13.74 29.97 13.68
CA ILE A 115 -13.43 30.10 12.27
C ILE A 115 -14.33 29.19 11.44
N GLY A 116 -14.99 29.73 10.42
CA GLY A 116 -15.75 28.92 9.47
C GLY A 116 -17.02 28.27 10.01
N LEU A 117 -17.65 28.88 11.02
CA LEU A 117 -18.88 28.38 11.64
C LEU A 117 -19.97 28.07 10.59
N GLY A 118 -20.63 26.93 10.75
CA GLY A 118 -21.66 26.45 9.82
C GLY A 118 -21.16 25.96 8.45
N LYS A 119 -19.84 25.97 8.19
CA LYS A 119 -19.27 25.36 6.98
C LYS A 119 -19.14 23.84 7.15
N LYS A 120 -19.01 23.16 6.00
CA LYS A 120 -18.73 21.72 5.94
C LYS A 120 -17.28 21.41 6.32
N VAL A 121 -17.08 20.57 7.32
CA VAL A 121 -15.74 20.22 7.84
C VAL A 121 -15.63 18.71 8.09
N THR A 122 -14.40 18.20 7.99
CA THR A 122 -14.01 16.85 8.46
C THR A 122 -12.78 16.95 9.36
N SER A 123 -12.51 15.93 10.17
CA SER A 123 -11.43 15.93 11.16
C SER A 123 -11.07 14.51 11.61
N TYR A 124 -10.07 14.41 12.49
CA TYR A 124 -9.76 13.16 13.19
C TYR A 124 -10.97 12.67 14.00
N HIS A 125 -11.22 11.35 14.00
CA HIS A 125 -12.48 10.78 14.45
C HIS A 125 -12.86 11.09 15.90
N SER A 126 -11.88 11.31 16.79
CA SER A 126 -12.13 11.65 18.20
C SER A 126 -12.72 13.04 18.41
N LEU A 127 -12.53 13.97 17.46
CA LEU A 127 -13.03 15.35 17.53
C LEU A 127 -14.46 15.50 16.98
N ARG A 128 -15.07 14.42 16.47
CA ARG A 128 -16.40 14.47 15.85
C ARG A 128 -17.47 15.03 16.77
N LYS A 129 -17.51 14.54 18.02
CA LYS A 129 -18.54 14.95 18.98
C LYS A 129 -18.43 16.42 19.37
N CYS A 130 -17.21 16.94 19.54
CA CYS A 130 -17.04 18.33 19.91
C CYS A 130 -17.28 19.28 18.73
N LEU A 131 -16.92 18.90 17.50
CA LEU A 131 -17.06 19.78 16.33
C LEU A 131 -18.50 19.85 15.77
N ALA A 132 -19.33 18.84 16.02
CA ALA A 132 -20.69 18.78 15.47
C ALA A 132 -21.64 19.87 16.02
N GLU A 133 -21.29 20.55 17.12
CA GLU A 133 -22.05 21.68 17.65
C GLU A 133 -21.86 22.96 16.82
N ASP A 134 -20.69 23.12 16.19
CA ASP A 134 -20.29 24.36 15.50
C ASP A 134 -20.22 24.23 13.96
N TYR A 135 -20.21 23.01 13.41
CA TYR A 135 -19.98 22.72 11.99
C TYR A 135 -20.95 21.68 11.38
N ASP A 136 -21.17 21.77 10.06
CA ASP A 136 -21.88 20.73 9.28
C ASP A 136 -20.91 19.58 8.95
N PHE A 137 -20.95 18.48 9.72
CA PHE A 137 -19.93 17.43 9.63
C PHE A 137 -20.16 16.48 8.44
N VAL A 138 -19.13 16.30 7.60
CA VAL A 138 -19.19 15.36 6.45
C VAL A 138 -18.38 14.11 6.77
N GLU A 139 -18.98 12.93 6.56
CA GLU A 139 -18.30 11.64 6.71
C GLU A 139 -17.14 11.53 5.71
N ALA A 140 -15.90 11.60 6.22
CA ALA A 140 -14.75 11.07 5.51
C ALA A 140 -14.73 9.54 5.64
N PRO A 141 -14.19 8.80 4.65
CA PRO A 141 -14.07 7.35 4.74
C PRO A 141 -13.27 6.98 5.99
N VAL A 142 -13.95 6.30 6.92
CA VAL A 142 -13.34 5.75 8.13
C VAL A 142 -12.93 4.32 7.82
N VAL A 143 -11.65 3.99 7.99
CA VAL A 143 -11.24 2.60 8.19
C VAL A 143 -11.35 2.36 9.69
N THR A 144 -12.55 2.03 10.18
CA THR A 144 -12.73 1.48 11.53
C THR A 144 -12.56 -0.02 11.44
N ASP A 145 -11.33 -0.50 11.55
CA ASP A 145 -11.12 -1.80 12.18
C ASP A 145 -10.86 -1.53 13.66
N GLY A 146 -11.65 -2.20 14.50
CA GLY A 146 -11.77 -1.90 15.93
C GLY A 146 -10.43 -1.83 16.64
N VAL A 147 -9.99 -0.62 16.97
CA VAL A 147 -8.99 -0.41 18.00
C VAL A 147 -9.69 -0.60 19.34
N ASN A 148 -9.58 -1.81 19.89
CA ASN A 148 -9.88 -2.06 21.29
C ASN A 148 -9.01 -1.10 22.12
N THR A 149 -9.65 -0.10 22.73
CA THR A 149 -9.07 0.71 23.81
C THR A 149 -9.22 -0.05 25.12
N GLU A 150 -8.65 -1.26 25.18
CA GLU A 150 -8.40 -1.91 26.46
C GLU A 150 -6.94 -1.68 26.84
N ASN A 151 -6.74 -0.92 27.93
CA ASN A 151 -5.51 -0.90 28.70
C ASN A 151 -5.19 -2.33 29.17
N LYS A 152 -4.49 -3.11 28.36
CA LYS A 152 -3.70 -4.23 28.85
C LYS A 152 -2.28 -3.74 29.09
N SER A 153 -1.97 -3.54 30.36
CA SER A 153 -0.60 -3.54 30.86
C SER A 153 0.02 -4.90 30.52
N LEU A 154 0.73 -4.96 29.39
CA LEU A 154 1.56 -6.11 29.04
C LEU A 154 3.01 -5.74 29.28
N SER A 155 3.45 -6.20 30.44
CA SER A 155 4.83 -6.31 30.87
C SER A 155 5.62 -7.24 29.93
N GLU A 156 6.21 -6.68 28.88
CA GLU A 156 7.36 -7.29 28.21
C GLU A 156 8.38 -6.20 27.89
N LYS A 157 9.35 -6.02 28.79
CA LYS A 157 10.59 -5.29 28.51
C LYS A 157 11.44 -6.11 27.53
N MET A 158 11.01 -6.24 26.28
CA MET A 158 11.95 -6.48 25.18
C MET A 158 12.66 -5.16 24.92
N ALA A 159 14.00 -5.18 24.81
CA ALA A 159 14.75 -3.99 24.46
C ALA A 159 14.25 -3.48 23.10
N ALA A 160 13.81 -2.21 23.05
CA ALA A 160 13.30 -1.61 21.82
C ALA A 160 14.35 -1.72 20.71
N LYS A 161 13.92 -2.18 19.53
CA LYS A 161 14.79 -2.22 18.34
C LYS A 161 15.31 -0.82 18.05
N ARG A 162 16.56 -0.71 17.60
CA ARG A 162 17.23 0.56 17.33
C ARG A 162 17.51 0.73 15.84
N ALA A 163 17.30 1.92 15.31
CA ALA A 163 17.61 2.25 13.91
C ALA A 163 18.28 3.61 13.78
N LEU A 164 19.21 3.72 12.82
CA LEU A 164 19.79 5.00 12.41
C LEU A 164 19.18 5.44 11.08
N VAL A 165 18.80 6.70 10.97
CA VAL A 165 18.38 7.32 9.69
C VAL A 165 19.37 8.43 9.38
N LEU A 166 20.13 8.27 8.30
CA LEU A 166 21.13 9.28 7.92
C LEU A 166 20.46 10.52 7.34
N LEU A 167 21.01 11.70 7.65
CA LEU A 167 20.51 12.99 7.22
C LEU A 167 21.68 13.82 6.67
N ALA A 168 21.60 14.17 5.39
CA ALA A 168 22.59 15.00 4.71
C ALA A 168 21.91 16.20 4.05
N LYS A 169 22.67 17.26 3.77
CA LYS A 169 22.17 18.45 3.09
C LYS A 169 21.55 18.09 1.74
N GLY A 170 20.32 18.54 1.52
CA GLY A 170 19.55 18.22 0.32
C GLY A 170 18.97 16.80 0.28
N ALA A 171 18.92 16.10 1.42
CA ALA A 171 18.10 14.90 1.59
C ALA A 171 16.63 15.21 1.31
N GLU A 172 15.88 14.21 0.86
CA GLU A 172 14.43 14.31 0.65
C GLU A 172 13.71 14.25 2.00
N GLU A 173 13.15 15.38 2.43
CA GLU A 173 12.56 15.55 3.76
C GLU A 173 11.37 14.63 4.06
N MET A 174 10.53 14.30 3.07
CA MET A 174 9.42 13.37 3.28
C MET A 174 9.94 11.97 3.51
N GLU A 175 10.93 11.51 2.72
CA GLU A 175 11.53 10.19 2.89
C GLU A 175 12.18 10.02 4.27
N VAL A 176 12.82 11.08 4.79
CA VAL A 176 13.35 11.10 6.17
C VAL A 176 12.23 11.01 7.19
N VAL A 177 11.29 11.97 7.16
CA VAL A 177 10.27 12.12 8.21
C VAL A 177 9.29 10.97 8.24
N ILE A 178 8.81 10.51 7.07
CA ILE A 178 7.91 9.35 6.99
C ILE A 178 8.59 8.10 7.56
N THR A 179 9.86 7.86 7.20
CA THR A 179 10.54 6.65 7.68
C THR A 179 10.77 6.71 9.19
N VAL A 180 11.23 7.85 9.72
CA VAL A 180 11.44 8.06 11.16
C VAL A 180 10.13 7.90 11.93
N ASP A 181 9.06 8.55 11.49
CA ASP A 181 7.75 8.50 12.14
C ASP A 181 7.19 7.07 12.15
N VAL A 182 7.16 6.38 11.00
CA VAL A 182 6.65 5.01 10.88
C VAL A 182 7.41 4.04 11.80
N LEU A 183 8.75 4.13 11.82
CA LEU A 183 9.58 3.30 12.71
C LEU A 183 9.29 3.58 14.18
N ARG A 184 9.18 4.86 14.58
CA ARG A 184 8.85 5.26 15.95
C ARG A 184 7.45 4.79 16.36
N ARG A 185 6.45 4.83 15.47
CA ARG A 185 5.12 4.21 15.68
C ARG A 185 5.20 2.69 15.83
N GLY A 186 6.13 2.06 15.11
CA GLY A 186 6.50 0.64 15.23
C GLY A 186 7.18 0.26 16.56
N GLY A 187 7.47 1.23 17.43
CA GLY A 187 8.18 0.99 18.69
C GLY A 187 9.71 0.92 18.54
N VAL A 188 10.23 1.32 17.38
CA VAL A 188 11.69 1.38 17.13
C VAL A 188 12.24 2.68 17.70
N SER A 189 13.33 2.58 18.44
CA SER A 189 14.15 3.72 18.88
C SER A 189 15.00 4.21 17.70
N VAL A 190 14.58 5.33 17.11
CA VAL A 190 15.24 5.90 15.93
C VAL A 190 16.10 7.08 16.31
N GLN A 191 17.36 7.10 15.87
CA GLN A 191 18.24 8.27 15.90
C GLN A 191 18.41 8.83 14.48
N VAL A 192 18.12 10.11 14.30
CA VAL A 192 18.44 10.85 13.08
C VAL A 192 19.90 11.31 13.16
N VAL A 193 20.72 10.87 12.22
CA VAL A 193 22.18 11.04 12.26
C VAL A 193 22.62 12.01 11.16
N GLY A 194 23.07 13.20 11.55
CA GLY A 194 23.54 14.22 10.62
C GLY A 194 24.94 13.93 10.09
N LEU A 195 25.10 13.91 8.77
CA LEU A 195 26.38 13.66 8.10
C LEU A 195 27.45 14.69 8.51
N GLU A 196 27.07 15.97 8.52
CA GLU A 196 27.98 17.08 8.84
C GLU A 196 28.11 17.35 10.35
N GLY A 197 27.28 16.71 11.18
CA GLY A 197 27.21 16.96 12.62
C GLY A 197 25.77 17.02 13.15
N PRO A 198 25.56 17.40 14.42
CA PRO A 198 24.22 17.57 15.02
C PRO A 198 23.55 18.89 14.61
N GLU A 199 24.19 19.70 13.78
CA GLU A 199 23.68 20.99 13.33
C GLU A 199 22.51 20.84 12.36
N THR A 200 21.74 21.91 12.22
CA THR A 200 20.55 21.93 11.35
C THR A 200 20.90 21.59 9.90
N VAL A 201 20.12 20.68 9.32
CA VAL A 201 20.24 20.28 7.92
C VAL A 201 19.10 20.90 7.10
N VAL A 202 19.46 21.58 6.01
CA VAL A 202 18.51 22.07 5.01
C VAL A 202 18.26 20.95 3.99
N CYS A 203 17.03 20.46 3.94
CA CYS A 203 16.57 19.42 3.02
C CYS A 203 16.28 19.96 1.61
N SER A 204 15.87 19.07 0.72
CA SER A 204 15.79 19.34 -0.72
C SER A 204 14.78 20.41 -1.10
N ARG A 205 13.66 20.56 -0.36
CA ARG A 205 12.63 21.59 -0.53
C ARG A 205 12.64 22.53 0.67
N GLU A 206 13.83 22.81 1.20
CA GLU A 206 14.09 23.86 2.20
C GLU A 206 13.43 23.64 3.57
N VAL A 207 12.87 22.46 3.84
CA VAL A 207 12.55 22.09 5.22
C VAL A 207 13.86 21.95 6.00
N LYS A 208 13.91 22.50 7.21
CA LYS A 208 15.08 22.45 8.09
C LYS A 208 14.84 21.47 9.21
N ILE A 209 15.64 20.39 9.25
CA ILE A 209 15.54 19.34 10.26
C ILE A 209 16.79 19.35 11.13
N VAL A 210 16.64 19.23 12.43
CA VAL A 210 17.76 19.09 13.38
C VAL A 210 18.01 17.60 13.61
N PRO A 211 19.21 17.08 13.31
CA PRO A 211 19.61 15.72 13.68
C PRO A 211 19.61 15.51 15.20
N ASP A 212 19.42 14.27 15.64
CA ASP A 212 19.56 13.90 17.05
C ASP A 212 21.03 13.88 17.47
N VAL A 213 21.90 13.41 16.56
CA VAL A 213 23.36 13.31 16.75
C VAL A 213 24.09 13.52 15.43
N GLY A 214 25.39 13.83 15.50
CA GLY A 214 26.26 13.79 14.32
C GLY A 214 26.81 12.39 14.05
N ILE A 215 27.22 12.11 12.81
CA ILE A 215 27.75 10.79 12.40
C ILE A 215 28.95 10.35 13.25
N ALA A 216 29.78 11.28 13.72
CA ALA A 216 30.92 10.97 14.58
C ALA A 216 30.53 10.25 15.89
N ALA A 217 29.32 10.50 16.40
CA ALA A 217 28.86 9.90 17.66
C ALA A 217 28.47 8.42 17.53
N VAL A 218 28.26 7.92 16.31
CA VAL A 218 27.78 6.55 16.06
C VAL A 218 28.81 5.65 15.38
N LEU A 219 30.01 6.17 15.10
CA LEU A 219 31.02 5.44 14.32
C LEU A 219 31.70 4.30 15.06
N ASP A 220 31.97 4.53 16.35
CA ASP A 220 32.66 3.58 17.21
C ASP A 220 31.69 2.76 18.07
N GLU A 221 30.38 2.93 17.87
CA GLU A 221 29.34 2.12 18.50
C GLU A 221 29.11 0.82 17.72
N ASP A 222 28.72 -0.24 18.44
CA ASP A 222 28.28 -1.48 17.79
C ASP A 222 27.05 -1.23 16.89
N PRO A 223 26.99 -1.86 15.70
CA PRO A 223 25.85 -1.73 14.81
C PRO A 223 24.53 -2.05 15.51
N VAL A 224 23.59 -1.11 15.44
CA VAL A 224 22.20 -1.32 15.88
C VAL A 224 21.42 -2.20 14.88
N ASP A 225 20.11 -2.36 15.05
CA ASP A 225 19.33 -3.30 14.24
C ASP A 225 19.17 -2.87 12.77
N ALA A 226 19.15 -1.57 12.47
CA ALA A 226 19.00 -1.05 11.11
C ALA A 226 19.73 0.27 10.86
N ILE A 227 20.16 0.48 9.62
CA ILE A 227 20.59 1.78 9.08
C ILE A 227 19.81 2.10 7.81
N VAL A 228 19.36 3.35 7.68
CA VAL A 228 18.51 3.82 6.58
C VAL A 228 19.20 4.98 5.87
N ILE A 229 19.22 4.91 4.53
CA ILE A 229 19.73 5.91 3.60
C ILE A 229 18.55 6.54 2.84
N PRO A 230 18.11 7.75 3.22
CA PRO A 230 17.13 8.50 2.45
C PRO A 230 17.66 8.90 1.08
N GLY A 231 16.75 9.29 0.18
CA GLY A 231 17.10 9.88 -1.09
C GLY A 231 17.28 11.38 -1.04
N GLY A 232 16.86 12.04 -2.13
CA GLY A 232 17.26 13.41 -2.44
C GLY A 232 18.61 13.39 -3.14
N LEU A 233 18.68 13.93 -4.35
CA LEU A 233 19.87 13.79 -5.22
C LEU A 233 21.14 14.24 -4.50
N LYS A 234 21.13 15.47 -3.95
CA LYS A 234 22.29 16.04 -3.26
C LYS A 234 22.63 15.31 -1.96
N GLY A 235 21.61 14.91 -1.21
CA GLY A 235 21.81 14.14 0.03
C GLY A 235 22.46 12.79 -0.23
N ALA A 236 21.95 12.05 -1.22
CA ALA A 236 22.52 10.77 -1.63
C ALA A 236 23.93 10.91 -2.21
N GLU A 237 24.20 11.95 -3.01
CA GLU A 237 25.55 12.25 -3.53
C GLU A 237 26.54 12.52 -2.38
N ALA A 238 26.15 13.29 -1.37
CA ALA A 238 26.99 13.55 -0.20
C ALA A 238 27.29 12.27 0.58
N LEU A 239 26.29 11.43 0.83
CA LEU A 239 26.45 10.14 1.52
C LEU A 239 27.29 9.14 0.71
N ALA A 240 27.15 9.15 -0.62
CA ALA A 240 27.94 8.30 -1.53
C ALA A 240 29.42 8.70 -1.56
N ALA A 241 29.72 9.99 -1.43
CA ALA A 241 31.09 10.51 -1.41
C ALA A 241 31.81 10.31 -0.06
N ASP A 242 31.06 10.11 1.02
CA ASP A 242 31.63 10.06 2.37
C ASP A 242 32.11 8.64 2.76
N SER A 243 33.41 8.50 3.00
CA SER A 243 34.03 7.22 3.37
C SER A 243 33.57 6.67 4.74
N THR A 244 33.13 7.55 5.63
CA THR A 244 32.60 7.25 6.97
C THR A 244 31.29 6.49 6.86
N VAL A 245 30.42 6.93 5.94
CA VAL A 245 29.17 6.23 5.60
C VAL A 245 29.49 4.84 5.03
N GLY A 246 30.49 4.72 4.17
CA GLY A 246 30.93 3.44 3.64
C GLY A 246 31.42 2.45 4.71
N LYS A 247 32.20 2.92 5.69
CA LYS A 247 32.64 2.10 6.83
C LYS A 247 31.44 1.62 7.66
N LEU A 248 30.51 2.52 7.96
CA LEU A 248 29.32 2.22 8.74
C LEU A 248 28.45 1.16 8.03
N LEU A 249 28.13 1.37 6.76
CA LEU A 249 27.32 0.44 5.97
C LEU A 249 27.95 -0.96 5.88
N LYS A 250 29.27 -1.05 5.70
CA LYS A 250 29.98 -2.35 5.69
C LYS A 250 29.93 -3.06 7.04
N SER A 251 30.01 -2.31 8.14
CA SER A 251 29.85 -2.86 9.49
C SER A 251 28.43 -3.43 9.70
N TYR A 252 27.41 -2.72 9.22
CA TYR A 252 26.02 -3.20 9.28
C TYR A 252 25.79 -4.44 8.41
N GLU A 253 26.28 -4.45 7.16
CA GLU A 253 26.16 -5.59 6.26
C GLU A 253 26.85 -6.84 6.82
N SER A 254 28.11 -6.72 7.27
CA SER A 254 28.86 -7.84 7.85
C SER A 254 28.29 -8.32 9.18
N GLY A 255 27.70 -7.43 9.96
CA GLY A 255 26.97 -7.75 11.19
C GLY A 255 25.57 -8.35 10.98
N GLY A 256 25.15 -8.56 9.72
CA GLY A 256 23.83 -9.08 9.39
C GLY A 256 22.69 -8.16 9.84
N LYS A 257 22.94 -6.86 9.93
CA LYS A 257 21.94 -5.83 10.27
C LYS A 257 21.21 -5.38 9.01
N ILE A 258 20.06 -4.73 9.20
CA ILE A 258 19.30 -4.21 8.06
C ILE A 258 20.02 -3.00 7.47
N VAL A 259 20.28 -3.04 6.16
CA VAL A 259 20.75 -1.90 5.38
C VAL A 259 19.64 -1.51 4.41
N ALA A 260 19.08 -0.31 4.60
CA ALA A 260 17.91 0.13 3.87
C ALA A 260 18.17 1.42 3.08
N ALA A 261 17.65 1.55 1.86
CA ALA A 261 17.82 2.76 1.07
C ALA A 261 16.62 3.07 0.16
N ILE A 262 16.28 4.34 -0.02
CA ILE A 262 15.12 4.75 -0.83
C ILE A 262 15.53 5.80 -1.88
N CYS A 263 14.84 5.78 -3.02
CA CYS A 263 14.95 6.81 -4.06
C CYS A 263 16.35 6.87 -4.69
N ALA A 264 17.13 7.93 -4.43
CA ALA A 264 18.52 8.05 -4.84
C ALA A 264 19.49 7.31 -3.91
N GLY A 265 19.06 6.98 -2.68
CA GLY A 265 19.86 6.32 -1.64
C GLY A 265 20.55 5.02 -2.10
N PRO A 266 19.95 4.15 -2.93
CA PRO A 266 20.64 2.95 -3.42
C PRO A 266 21.95 3.21 -4.20
N THR A 267 22.17 4.43 -4.70
CA THR A 267 23.47 4.81 -5.30
C THR A 267 24.61 4.87 -4.28
N VAL A 268 24.29 5.08 -3.00
CA VAL A 268 25.24 5.01 -1.88
C VAL A 268 25.71 3.57 -1.68
N PHE A 269 24.82 2.58 -1.82
CA PHE A 269 25.19 1.17 -1.76
C PHE A 269 26.19 0.81 -2.86
N LYS A 270 25.94 1.23 -4.10
CA LYS A 270 26.87 1.03 -5.21
C LYS A 270 28.24 1.64 -4.91
N SER A 271 28.27 2.91 -4.48
CA SER A 271 29.51 3.65 -4.24
C SER A 271 30.38 3.02 -3.15
N HIS A 272 29.75 2.35 -2.18
CA HIS A 272 30.43 1.68 -1.07
C HIS A 272 30.49 0.15 -1.21
N SER A 273 30.10 -0.39 -2.37
CA SER A 273 30.10 -1.82 -2.69
C SER A 273 29.26 -2.69 -1.74
N ILE A 274 28.13 -2.16 -1.29
CA ILE A 274 27.18 -2.87 -0.42
C ILE A 274 26.26 -3.74 -1.27
N GLY A 275 26.14 -5.01 -0.93
CA GLY A 275 25.13 -5.91 -1.49
C GLY A 275 25.25 -6.20 -2.99
N LEU A 276 26.45 -6.13 -3.58
CA LEU A 276 26.65 -6.39 -5.02
C LEU A 276 26.01 -7.73 -5.46
N GLY A 277 25.32 -7.71 -6.59
CA GLY A 277 24.58 -8.84 -7.14
C GLY A 277 23.18 -9.09 -6.55
N LYS A 278 22.85 -8.49 -5.39
CA LYS A 278 21.52 -8.62 -4.78
C LYS A 278 20.42 -7.92 -5.59
N LYS A 279 19.17 -8.25 -5.26
CA LYS A 279 17.98 -7.57 -5.80
C LYS A 279 17.79 -6.21 -5.15
N LEU A 280 17.51 -5.19 -5.95
CA LEU A 280 17.12 -3.86 -5.45
C LEU A 280 16.18 -3.13 -6.40
N THR A 281 15.59 -2.04 -5.90
CA THR A 281 14.90 -1.01 -6.69
C THR A 281 15.47 0.37 -6.32
N SER A 282 15.11 1.39 -7.08
CA SER A 282 15.49 2.78 -6.82
C SER A 282 14.54 3.76 -7.52
N TYR A 283 14.80 5.06 -7.39
CA TYR A 283 14.12 6.05 -8.21
C TYR A 283 14.45 5.79 -9.70
N PRO A 284 13.47 5.84 -10.63
CA PRO A 284 13.63 5.34 -12.00
C PRO A 284 14.87 5.85 -12.75
N SER A 285 15.27 7.11 -12.56
CA SER A 285 16.42 7.70 -13.24
C SER A 285 17.79 7.13 -12.83
N PHE A 286 17.87 6.30 -11.79
CA PHE A 286 19.11 5.64 -11.35
C PHE A 286 19.21 4.18 -11.79
N LYS A 287 18.21 3.65 -12.51
CA LYS A 287 18.20 2.27 -13.00
C LYS A 287 19.48 1.91 -13.75
N ASP A 288 19.84 2.70 -14.77
CA ASP A 288 21.02 2.41 -15.61
C ASP A 288 22.33 2.49 -14.83
N LYS A 289 22.37 3.29 -13.76
CA LYS A 289 23.53 3.38 -12.87
C LYS A 289 23.67 2.16 -11.96
N LEU A 290 22.60 1.38 -11.73
CA LEU A 290 22.58 0.29 -10.75
C LEU A 290 22.46 -1.09 -11.41
N ALA A 291 21.82 -1.20 -12.57
CA ALA A 291 21.49 -2.47 -13.21
C ALA A 291 22.70 -3.32 -13.63
N ALA A 292 23.90 -2.72 -13.75
CA ALA A 292 25.13 -3.45 -14.03
C ALA A 292 25.67 -4.23 -12.82
N ASP A 293 25.41 -3.74 -11.60
CA ASP A 293 25.99 -4.26 -10.36
C ASP A 293 24.98 -5.03 -9.50
N TYR A 294 23.68 -4.93 -9.84
CA TYR A 294 22.57 -5.48 -9.06
C TYR A 294 21.48 -6.06 -9.95
N THR A 295 20.68 -6.99 -9.40
CA THR A 295 19.44 -7.45 -10.03
C THR A 295 18.35 -6.39 -9.85
N TYR A 296 18.19 -5.50 -10.83
CA TYR A 296 17.25 -4.39 -10.71
C TYR A 296 15.79 -4.83 -10.89
N LEU A 297 14.93 -4.45 -9.95
CA LEU A 297 13.49 -4.68 -9.98
C LEU A 297 12.75 -3.34 -9.94
N GLU A 298 11.51 -3.33 -10.45
CA GLU A 298 10.69 -2.12 -10.52
C GLU A 298 9.56 -2.09 -9.47
N ASP A 299 9.53 -3.07 -8.58
CA ASP A 299 8.64 -3.12 -7.42
C ASP A 299 8.79 -1.87 -6.54
N ARG A 300 7.72 -1.53 -5.80
CA ARG A 300 7.67 -0.35 -4.92
C ARG A 300 8.66 -0.45 -3.77
N VAL A 301 8.81 -1.64 -3.21
CA VAL A 301 9.79 -2.01 -2.19
C VAL A 301 10.37 -3.38 -2.55
N VAL A 302 11.68 -3.54 -2.45
CA VAL A 302 12.40 -4.79 -2.73
C VAL A 302 13.18 -5.21 -1.50
N GLU A 303 13.03 -6.47 -1.10
CA GLU A 303 13.80 -7.10 -0.02
C GLU A 303 14.69 -8.22 -0.58
N ASP A 304 15.96 -8.22 -0.18
CA ASP A 304 16.92 -9.30 -0.45
C ASP A 304 17.73 -9.59 0.83
N GLY A 305 17.19 -10.51 1.64
CA GLY A 305 17.70 -10.78 2.99
C GLY A 305 17.53 -9.56 3.89
N ASN A 306 18.66 -9.00 4.34
CA ASN A 306 18.71 -7.81 5.20
C ASN A 306 18.81 -6.48 4.42
N MET A 307 18.89 -6.53 3.09
CA MET A 307 18.89 -5.34 2.25
C MET A 307 17.45 -4.99 1.85
N VAL A 308 17.02 -3.75 2.09
CA VAL A 308 15.68 -3.26 1.74
C VAL A 308 15.80 -1.99 0.90
N THR A 309 15.15 -1.94 -0.26
CA THR A 309 15.19 -0.74 -1.11
C THR A 309 13.81 -0.30 -1.59
N SER A 310 13.65 1.00 -1.91
CA SER A 310 12.36 1.58 -2.32
C SER A 310 12.55 2.72 -3.34
N ARG A 311 11.47 3.14 -4.02
CA ARG A 311 11.55 3.98 -5.23
C ARG A 311 11.53 5.50 -5.04
N GLY A 312 10.83 6.04 -4.05
CA GLY A 312 10.66 7.49 -3.93
C GLY A 312 9.65 7.89 -2.86
N PRO A 313 9.28 9.18 -2.79
CA PRO A 313 8.40 9.65 -1.73
C PRO A 313 7.04 8.93 -1.67
N GLY A 314 6.47 8.62 -2.85
CA GLY A 314 5.22 7.89 -2.95
C GLY A 314 5.28 6.43 -2.48
N THR A 315 6.46 5.89 -2.16
CA THR A 315 6.67 4.53 -1.62
C THR A 315 7.29 4.55 -0.22
N ALA A 316 7.45 5.73 0.41
CA ALA A 316 8.12 5.88 1.71
C ALA A 316 7.35 5.23 2.87
N PHE A 317 6.02 5.31 2.87
CA PHE A 317 5.18 4.64 3.88
C PHE A 317 5.32 3.11 3.84
N GLU A 318 5.22 2.52 2.64
CA GLU A 318 5.42 1.07 2.46
C GLU A 318 6.83 0.64 2.85
N PHE A 319 7.84 1.45 2.50
CA PHE A 319 9.22 1.22 2.91
C PHE A 319 9.37 1.20 4.43
N GLY A 320 8.84 2.20 5.13
CA GLY A 320 8.85 2.24 6.60
C GLY A 320 8.13 1.04 7.22
N LEU A 321 6.97 0.65 6.69
CA LEU A 321 6.18 -0.48 7.18
C LEU A 321 6.88 -1.84 6.97
N VAL A 322 7.58 -2.01 5.85
CA VAL A 322 8.44 -3.20 5.62
C VAL A 322 9.57 -3.24 6.66
N LEU A 323 10.19 -2.10 6.98
CA LEU A 323 11.21 -2.06 8.03
C LEU A 323 10.63 -2.39 9.42
N VAL A 324 9.43 -1.89 9.76
CA VAL A 324 8.73 -2.27 11.00
C VAL A 324 8.42 -3.76 11.01
N GLU A 325 7.97 -4.35 9.89
CA GLU A 325 7.72 -5.79 9.80
C GLU A 325 8.98 -6.61 10.04
N LYS A 326 10.12 -6.20 9.46
CA LYS A 326 11.41 -6.89 9.67
C LYS A 326 11.96 -6.74 11.08
N LEU A 327 11.78 -5.59 11.71
CA LEU A 327 12.33 -5.30 13.04
C LEU A 327 11.45 -5.81 14.18
N CYS A 328 10.14 -5.62 14.05
CA CYS A 328 9.16 -5.78 15.13
C CYS A 328 8.07 -6.80 14.81
N GLY A 329 8.09 -7.41 13.62
CA GLY A 329 7.11 -8.41 13.20
C GLY A 329 5.89 -7.83 12.49
N LYS A 330 5.20 -8.71 11.75
CA LYS A 330 4.07 -8.38 10.90
C LYS A 330 2.91 -7.73 11.64
N GLU A 331 2.50 -8.32 12.77
CA GLU A 331 1.40 -7.82 13.59
C GLU A 331 1.65 -6.35 14.01
N LYS A 332 2.89 -6.02 14.36
CA LYS A 332 3.25 -4.65 14.73
C LYS A 332 3.14 -3.71 13.54
N SER A 333 3.62 -4.11 12.36
CA SER A 333 3.49 -3.32 11.13
C SER A 333 2.02 -3.06 10.78
N ASP A 334 1.18 -4.09 10.80
CA ASP A 334 -0.25 -3.99 10.51
C ASP A 334 -0.97 -3.05 11.51
N SER A 335 -0.59 -3.12 12.80
CA SER A 335 -1.13 -2.22 13.84
C SER A 335 -0.77 -0.74 13.64
N VAL A 336 0.34 -0.46 12.95
CA VAL A 336 0.79 0.90 12.62
C VAL A 336 0.08 1.43 11.37
N ALA A 337 -0.10 0.59 10.36
CA ALA A 337 -0.62 1.01 9.06
C ALA A 337 -2.08 1.47 9.09
N GLY A 338 -2.95 0.77 9.84
CA GLY A 338 -4.38 1.08 9.93
C GLY A 338 -4.67 2.53 10.36
N PRO A 339 -4.18 2.98 11.54
CA PRO A 339 -4.33 4.36 11.99
C PRO A 339 -3.70 5.42 11.07
N MET A 340 -2.73 5.04 10.24
CA MET A 340 -2.11 5.93 9.25
C MET A 340 -2.90 6.02 7.93
N LEU A 341 -4.00 5.27 7.80
CA LEU A 341 -4.81 5.15 6.59
C LEU A 341 -4.00 4.65 5.38
N VAL A 342 -2.87 3.98 5.63
CA VAL A 342 -2.05 3.36 4.59
C VAL A 342 -2.67 2.00 4.31
N LYS A 343 -3.21 1.83 3.10
CA LYS A 343 -3.59 0.50 2.63
C LYS A 343 -2.29 -0.29 2.46
N VAL A 344 -2.03 -1.23 3.37
CA VAL A 344 -0.93 -2.18 3.23
C VAL A 344 -1.25 -3.06 2.02
N MET A 345 -0.77 -2.63 0.85
CA MET A 345 -0.72 -3.51 -0.31
C MET A 345 0.43 -4.46 -0.05
N PHE A 346 0.15 -5.55 0.66
CA PHE A 346 1.13 -6.52 1.10
C PHE A 346 2.11 -6.89 -0.03
N ALA A 347 3.39 -7.05 0.30
CA ALA A 347 4.42 -7.48 -0.65
C ALA A 347 4.10 -8.82 -1.36
N LEU A 348 3.24 -9.66 -0.76
CA LEU A 348 2.65 -10.82 -1.43
C LEU A 348 1.75 -10.43 -2.62
N ILE A 349 0.95 -9.37 -2.46
CA ILE A 349 0.06 -8.80 -3.48
C ILE A 349 0.89 -8.13 -4.57
N ASN A 350 2.08 -7.58 -4.30
CA ASN A 350 2.94 -7.00 -5.34
C ASN A 350 3.60 -8.05 -6.23
N LYS A 351 4.05 -9.20 -5.72
CA LYS A 351 4.47 -10.31 -6.60
C LYS A 351 3.33 -10.84 -7.48
N ILE A 352 2.12 -10.84 -6.93
CA ILE A 352 0.90 -11.17 -7.67
C ILE A 352 0.54 -10.04 -8.65
N LEU A 353 0.71 -8.76 -8.29
CA LEU A 353 0.40 -7.60 -9.13
C LEU A 353 1.41 -7.41 -10.26
N ASP A 354 2.68 -7.72 -10.06
CA ASP A 354 3.71 -7.64 -11.10
C ASP A 354 3.62 -8.83 -12.06
N TRP A 355 3.18 -9.98 -11.57
CA TRP A 355 2.63 -11.05 -12.40
C TRP A 355 1.35 -10.60 -13.16
N PHE A 356 0.42 -9.88 -12.52
CA PHE A 356 -0.74 -9.21 -13.15
C PHE A 356 -0.36 -8.05 -14.08
N LYS A 357 0.84 -7.46 -13.95
CA LYS A 357 1.34 -6.44 -14.87
C LYS A 357 2.01 -7.05 -16.08
N SER A 358 2.59 -8.25 -15.94
CA SER A 358 2.99 -9.05 -17.09
C SER A 358 1.78 -9.46 -17.95
N LEU A 359 0.57 -9.47 -17.38
CA LEU A 359 -0.72 -9.61 -18.05
C LEU A 359 -1.25 -8.30 -18.71
N PHE A 360 -0.55 -7.14 -18.63
CA PHE A 360 -0.98 -5.88 -19.25
C PHE A 360 -0.56 -5.71 -20.72
N TRP A 361 -0.63 -6.80 -21.49
CA TRP A 361 -1.00 -6.69 -22.90
C TRP A 361 -2.49 -6.97 -23.05
N LYS A 362 -3.10 -6.51 -24.16
CA LYS A 362 -4.52 -6.77 -24.44
C LYS A 362 -4.70 -8.28 -24.64
N GLU A 363 -4.98 -9.02 -23.58
CA GLU A 363 -5.20 -10.46 -23.66
C GLU A 363 -6.70 -10.74 -23.84
N GLU A 364 -7.03 -11.36 -24.98
CA GLU A 364 -8.32 -12.01 -25.17
C GLU A 364 -8.22 -13.42 -24.59
N MET A 365 -8.97 -13.67 -23.52
CA MET A 365 -9.08 -15.01 -22.94
C MET A 365 -10.33 -15.69 -23.51
N GLU A 366 -10.19 -16.94 -23.95
CA GLU A 366 -11.32 -17.77 -24.36
C GLU A 366 -11.47 -18.92 -23.39
N LEU A 367 -12.65 -19.06 -22.81
CA LEU A 367 -13.02 -20.06 -21.80
C LEU A 367 -14.22 -20.85 -22.28
N THR A 368 -14.25 -22.13 -21.93
CA THR A 368 -15.43 -22.97 -22.16
C THR A 368 -15.93 -23.56 -20.85
N LEU A 369 -17.20 -23.33 -20.56
CA LEU A 369 -17.89 -23.74 -19.35
C LEU A 369 -18.74 -24.98 -19.64
N VAL A 370 -18.36 -26.11 -19.04
CA VAL A 370 -18.96 -27.44 -19.26
C VAL A 370 -19.27 -28.11 -17.93
N GLY A 371 -20.04 -29.20 -17.97
CA GLY A 371 -20.56 -29.89 -16.78
C GLY A 371 -22.04 -30.22 -16.92
N LEU A 372 -22.55 -31.09 -16.04
CA LEU A 372 -23.93 -31.58 -16.13
C LEU A 372 -24.98 -30.45 -16.04
N GLN A 373 -26.21 -30.71 -16.52
CA GLN A 373 -27.29 -29.73 -16.35
C GLN A 373 -27.53 -29.41 -14.86
N TYR A 374 -27.99 -28.19 -14.57
CA TYR A 374 -28.25 -27.68 -13.21
C TYR A 374 -27.03 -27.47 -12.29
N SER A 375 -25.80 -27.67 -12.77
CA SER A 375 -24.58 -27.40 -11.98
C SER A 375 -24.29 -25.91 -11.72
N GLY A 376 -24.99 -24.99 -12.41
CA GLY A 376 -24.86 -23.55 -12.20
C GLY A 376 -23.93 -22.83 -13.19
N LYS A 377 -23.67 -23.42 -14.36
CA LYS A 377 -22.86 -22.81 -15.43
C LYS A 377 -23.33 -21.40 -15.81
N THR A 378 -24.57 -21.26 -16.27
CA THR A 378 -25.13 -19.97 -16.67
C THR A 378 -25.19 -18.96 -15.52
N THR A 379 -25.41 -19.45 -14.30
CA THR A 379 -25.36 -18.64 -13.07
C THR A 379 -23.98 -18.03 -12.86
N PHE A 380 -22.93 -18.84 -12.98
CA PHE A 380 -21.56 -18.39 -12.86
C PHE A 380 -21.22 -17.32 -13.91
N VAL A 381 -21.66 -17.51 -15.17
CA VAL A 381 -21.50 -16.50 -16.22
C VAL A 381 -22.23 -15.20 -15.89
N ASN A 382 -23.47 -15.27 -15.39
CA ASN A 382 -24.22 -14.09 -14.97
C ASN A 382 -23.52 -13.33 -13.82
N VAL A 383 -23.05 -14.05 -12.80
CA VAL A 383 -22.35 -13.46 -11.65
C VAL A 383 -21.06 -12.75 -12.08
N ILE A 384 -20.32 -13.33 -13.04
CA ILE A 384 -19.11 -12.71 -13.59
C ILE A 384 -19.45 -11.51 -14.49
N ALA A 385 -20.53 -11.58 -15.26
CA ALA A 385 -20.90 -10.55 -16.24
C ALA A 385 -21.58 -9.31 -15.63
N SER A 386 -22.50 -9.49 -14.69
CA SER A 386 -23.37 -8.42 -14.17
C SER A 386 -23.31 -8.26 -12.65
N GLY A 387 -22.65 -9.17 -11.94
CA GLY A 387 -22.61 -9.15 -10.47
C GLY A 387 -23.97 -9.43 -9.81
N GLN A 388 -24.99 -9.89 -10.55
CA GLN A 388 -26.33 -10.17 -10.03
C GLN A 388 -26.71 -11.64 -10.23
N PHE A 389 -27.35 -12.22 -9.22
CA PHE A 389 -27.96 -13.55 -9.25
C PHE A 389 -29.47 -13.41 -9.52
N SER A 390 -30.06 -14.36 -10.25
CA SER A 390 -31.50 -14.41 -10.55
C SER A 390 -32.00 -15.82 -10.25
N GLU A 391 -33.07 -15.95 -9.49
CA GLU A 391 -33.61 -17.25 -9.03
C GLU A 391 -34.33 -18.03 -10.14
N ASP A 392 -34.82 -17.35 -11.18
CA ASP A 392 -35.53 -17.97 -12.32
C ASP A 392 -34.58 -18.30 -13.47
N MET A 393 -33.83 -19.40 -13.36
CA MET A 393 -32.96 -19.88 -14.44
C MET A 393 -33.47 -21.18 -15.07
N ILE A 394 -33.90 -21.10 -16.32
CA ILE A 394 -34.18 -22.27 -17.18
C ILE A 394 -32.84 -22.83 -17.69
N PRO A 395 -32.65 -24.17 -17.74
CA PRO A 395 -31.42 -24.76 -18.29
C PRO A 395 -31.13 -24.32 -19.73
N THR A 396 -29.88 -23.94 -20.01
CA THR A 396 -29.44 -23.53 -21.35
C THR A 396 -29.64 -24.65 -22.37
N VAL A 397 -30.33 -24.30 -23.47
CA VAL A 397 -30.51 -25.16 -24.65
C VAL A 397 -29.48 -24.76 -25.70
N GLY A 398 -28.61 -25.69 -26.11
CA GLY A 398 -27.57 -25.43 -27.10
C GLY A 398 -26.30 -24.79 -26.51
N PHE A 399 -25.86 -23.67 -27.09
CA PHE A 399 -24.63 -22.97 -26.73
C PHE A 399 -24.81 -21.45 -26.81
N ASN A 400 -24.15 -20.69 -25.93
CA ASN A 400 -24.17 -19.23 -25.92
C ASN A 400 -22.73 -18.70 -25.74
N MET A 401 -22.33 -17.71 -26.55
CA MET A 401 -21.07 -16.99 -26.37
C MET A 401 -21.36 -15.68 -25.65
N ARG A 402 -20.71 -15.46 -24.51
CA ARG A 402 -20.74 -14.16 -23.82
C ARG A 402 -19.36 -13.54 -23.74
N LYS A 403 -19.30 -12.25 -24.06
CA LYS A 403 -18.10 -11.44 -23.93
C LYS A 403 -18.23 -10.60 -22.67
N VAL A 404 -17.34 -10.80 -21.71
CA VAL A 404 -17.27 -10.03 -20.46
C VAL A 404 -15.98 -9.24 -20.44
N THR A 405 -16.08 -7.93 -20.26
CA THR A 405 -14.91 -7.04 -20.14
C THR A 405 -14.79 -6.58 -18.68
N LYS A 406 -13.65 -6.88 -18.04
CA LYS A 406 -13.37 -6.44 -16.67
C LYS A 406 -11.95 -5.89 -16.60
N GLY A 407 -11.82 -4.58 -16.40
CA GLY A 407 -10.54 -3.88 -16.55
C GLY A 407 -10.02 -3.94 -17.99
N ASN A 408 -8.77 -4.37 -18.17
CA ASN A 408 -8.11 -4.47 -19.48
C ASN A 408 -8.22 -5.86 -20.15
N VAL A 409 -8.90 -6.81 -19.50
CA VAL A 409 -9.06 -8.20 -19.99
C VAL A 409 -10.44 -8.38 -20.62
N THR A 410 -10.47 -9.06 -21.76
CA THR A 410 -11.69 -9.46 -22.46
C THR A 410 -11.84 -10.97 -22.38
N ILE A 411 -12.88 -11.45 -21.70
CA ILE A 411 -13.16 -12.88 -21.53
C ILE A 411 -14.30 -13.27 -22.47
N LYS A 412 -14.02 -14.17 -23.42
CA LYS A 412 -15.03 -14.86 -24.24
C LYS A 412 -15.37 -16.19 -23.55
N ILE A 413 -16.62 -16.35 -23.14
CA ILE A 413 -17.09 -17.53 -22.43
C ILE A 413 -18.12 -18.26 -23.30
N TRP A 414 -17.82 -19.51 -23.65
CA TRP A 414 -18.79 -20.44 -24.20
C TRP A 414 -19.55 -21.13 -23.06
N ASP A 415 -20.83 -20.79 -22.87
CA ASP A 415 -21.74 -21.49 -21.96
C ASP A 415 -22.50 -22.58 -22.75
N ILE A 416 -22.20 -23.85 -22.45
CA ILE A 416 -22.73 -24.99 -23.19
C ILE A 416 -23.73 -25.76 -22.34
N GLY A 417 -24.86 -26.16 -22.96
CA GLY A 417 -25.87 -26.98 -22.31
C GLY A 417 -25.29 -28.30 -21.76
N GLY A 418 -25.68 -28.64 -20.53
CA GLY A 418 -25.22 -29.87 -19.85
C GLY A 418 -26.07 -31.12 -20.11
N GLN A 419 -27.12 -31.00 -20.93
CA GLN A 419 -28.02 -32.10 -21.27
C GLN A 419 -27.29 -33.16 -22.12
N PRO A 420 -27.59 -34.46 -21.96
CA PRO A 420 -26.90 -35.53 -22.70
C PRO A 420 -26.76 -35.28 -24.21
N ARG A 421 -27.82 -34.77 -24.85
CA ARG A 421 -27.85 -34.43 -26.29
C ARG A 421 -26.82 -33.38 -26.75
N PHE A 422 -26.25 -32.59 -25.83
CA PHE A 422 -25.27 -31.53 -26.14
C PHE A 422 -23.84 -31.88 -25.72
N ARG A 423 -23.62 -32.97 -24.96
CA ARG A 423 -22.29 -33.31 -24.41
C ARG A 423 -21.28 -33.70 -25.47
N SER A 424 -21.75 -34.30 -26.58
CA SER A 424 -20.91 -34.59 -27.75
C SER A 424 -20.30 -33.35 -28.40
N MET A 425 -20.87 -32.16 -28.14
CA MET A 425 -20.34 -30.90 -28.65
C MET A 425 -19.23 -30.31 -27.77
N TRP A 426 -19.09 -30.72 -26.50
CA TRP A 426 -18.12 -30.13 -25.57
C TRP A 426 -16.69 -30.13 -26.12
N GLU A 427 -16.28 -31.24 -26.75
CA GLU A 427 -14.98 -31.39 -27.42
C GLU A 427 -14.72 -30.26 -28.42
N ARG A 428 -15.72 -29.92 -29.26
CA ARG A 428 -15.59 -28.91 -30.31
C ARG A 428 -15.32 -27.51 -29.75
N TYR A 429 -15.93 -27.16 -28.62
CA TYR A 429 -15.84 -25.83 -28.02
C TYR A 429 -14.75 -25.72 -26.95
N CYS A 430 -14.26 -26.84 -26.41
CA CYS A 430 -13.09 -26.84 -25.54
C CYS A 430 -11.78 -26.73 -26.33
N ARG A 431 -11.80 -26.91 -27.66
CA ARG A 431 -10.59 -26.84 -28.48
C ARG A 431 -10.05 -25.41 -28.55
N GLY A 432 -8.76 -25.24 -28.25
CA GLY A 432 -8.05 -23.97 -28.43
C GLY A 432 -8.28 -22.92 -27.35
N VAL A 433 -9.14 -23.20 -26.36
CA VAL A 433 -9.40 -22.32 -25.22
C VAL A 433 -8.16 -22.13 -24.36
N SER A 434 -8.18 -21.09 -23.54
CA SER A 434 -7.16 -20.80 -22.53
C SER A 434 -7.29 -21.77 -21.34
N ALA A 435 -8.52 -22.06 -20.91
CA ALA A 435 -8.81 -23.07 -19.91
C ALA A 435 -10.23 -23.64 -20.08
N ILE A 436 -10.44 -24.87 -19.63
CA ILE A 436 -11.75 -25.52 -19.49
C ILE A 436 -12.23 -25.31 -18.07
N VAL A 437 -13.44 -24.77 -17.89
CA VAL A 437 -14.08 -24.65 -16.57
C VAL A 437 -15.16 -25.73 -16.47
N TYR A 438 -14.94 -26.70 -15.59
CA TYR A 438 -15.87 -27.81 -15.37
C TYR A 438 -16.68 -27.59 -14.10
N MET A 439 -17.98 -27.32 -14.26
CA MET A 439 -18.89 -26.98 -13.17
C MET A 439 -19.61 -28.22 -12.63
N VAL A 440 -19.41 -28.50 -11.35
CA VAL A 440 -20.02 -29.61 -10.60
C VAL A 440 -21.02 -29.04 -9.60
N ASP A 441 -22.18 -29.66 -9.47
CA ASP A 441 -23.06 -29.40 -8.32
C ASP A 441 -22.50 -30.17 -7.12
N ALA A 442 -21.86 -29.46 -6.18
CA ALA A 442 -21.21 -30.09 -5.04
C ALA A 442 -22.22 -30.71 -4.06
N ALA A 443 -23.49 -30.30 -4.12
CA ALA A 443 -24.57 -30.78 -3.27
C ALA A 443 -25.36 -31.94 -3.88
N ASP A 444 -25.24 -32.20 -5.19
CA ASP A 444 -25.95 -33.29 -5.87
C ASP A 444 -25.08 -34.54 -5.97
N GLN A 445 -24.99 -35.28 -4.86
CA GLN A 445 -24.12 -36.45 -4.75
C GLN A 445 -24.50 -37.59 -5.71
N ASP A 446 -25.78 -37.72 -6.06
CA ASP A 446 -26.29 -38.74 -6.98
C ASP A 446 -25.73 -38.55 -8.40
N LYS A 447 -25.43 -37.30 -8.79
CA LYS A 447 -24.90 -36.97 -10.11
C LYS A 447 -23.38 -36.89 -10.17
N LEU A 448 -22.67 -37.00 -9.06
CA LEU A 448 -21.20 -36.89 -9.04
C LEU A 448 -20.53 -37.96 -9.90
N GLU A 449 -21.02 -39.20 -9.86
CA GLU A 449 -20.42 -40.29 -10.63
C GLU A 449 -20.61 -40.12 -12.14
N ALA A 450 -21.79 -39.65 -12.55
CA ALA A 450 -22.05 -39.27 -13.93
C ALA A 450 -21.18 -38.06 -14.35
N SER A 451 -21.02 -37.09 -13.46
CA SER A 451 -20.19 -35.90 -13.68
C SER A 451 -18.72 -36.27 -13.86
N ARG A 452 -18.19 -37.13 -12.99
CA ARG A 452 -16.85 -37.72 -13.09
C ARG A 452 -16.65 -38.39 -14.44
N THR A 453 -17.55 -39.30 -14.82
CA THR A 453 -17.46 -40.02 -16.09
C THR A 453 -17.41 -39.07 -17.29
N GLU A 454 -18.26 -38.04 -17.31
CA GLU A 454 -18.28 -37.05 -18.39
C GLU A 454 -17.05 -36.13 -18.40
N LEU A 455 -16.50 -35.78 -17.24
CA LEU A 455 -15.23 -35.05 -17.16
C LEU A 455 -14.10 -35.89 -17.77
N HIS A 456 -13.89 -37.12 -17.31
CA HIS A 456 -12.81 -37.97 -17.81
C HIS A 456 -12.97 -38.30 -19.31
N ASN A 457 -14.19 -38.60 -19.77
CA ASN A 457 -14.48 -38.78 -21.21
C ASN A 457 -14.13 -37.55 -22.06
N LEU A 458 -14.30 -36.35 -21.51
CA LEU A 458 -13.90 -35.11 -22.16
C LEU A 458 -12.38 -34.94 -22.17
N LEU A 459 -11.71 -35.22 -21.04
CA LEU A 459 -10.26 -35.05 -20.93
C LEU A 459 -9.48 -36.08 -21.74
N ASP A 460 -10.03 -37.28 -21.96
CA ASP A 460 -9.47 -38.34 -22.81
C ASP A 460 -9.40 -37.96 -24.30
N LYS A 461 -10.03 -36.84 -24.71
CA LYS A 461 -9.99 -36.37 -26.09
C LYS A 461 -8.59 -35.85 -26.43
N PRO A 462 -7.87 -36.47 -27.39
CA PRO A 462 -6.49 -36.08 -27.69
C PRO A 462 -6.34 -34.61 -28.13
N GLN A 463 -7.39 -34.03 -28.70
CA GLN A 463 -7.41 -32.64 -29.17
C GLN A 463 -7.46 -31.62 -28.04
N LEU A 464 -7.73 -32.07 -26.81
CA LEU A 464 -7.78 -31.23 -25.60
C LEU A 464 -6.55 -31.45 -24.70
N ALA A 465 -5.58 -32.26 -25.12
CA ALA A 465 -4.38 -32.56 -24.35
C ALA A 465 -3.65 -31.26 -23.94
N GLY A 466 -3.22 -31.20 -22.68
CA GLY A 466 -2.48 -30.07 -22.11
C GLY A 466 -3.28 -28.80 -21.86
N ILE A 467 -4.59 -28.73 -22.20
CA ILE A 467 -5.42 -27.58 -21.85
C ILE A 467 -5.72 -27.61 -20.34
N PRO A 468 -5.39 -26.54 -19.57
CA PRO A 468 -5.67 -26.48 -18.14
C PRO A 468 -7.16 -26.61 -17.81
N VAL A 469 -7.46 -27.28 -16.69
CA VAL A 469 -8.84 -27.56 -16.24
C VAL A 469 -9.08 -26.98 -14.85
N LEU A 470 -10.12 -26.16 -14.71
CA LEU A 470 -10.61 -25.67 -13.42
C LEU A 470 -11.93 -26.34 -13.08
N VAL A 471 -11.93 -27.18 -12.04
CA VAL A 471 -13.13 -27.81 -11.50
C VAL A 471 -13.74 -26.91 -10.43
N LEU A 472 -15.00 -26.52 -10.62
CA LEU A 472 -15.73 -25.68 -9.67
C LEU A 472 -16.88 -26.47 -9.06
N GLY A 473 -16.75 -26.76 -7.77
CA GLY A 473 -17.82 -27.33 -6.94
C GLY A 473 -18.78 -26.24 -6.50
N ASN A 474 -19.84 -26.01 -7.25
CA ASN A 474 -20.81 -24.96 -6.97
C ASN A 474 -21.88 -25.40 -5.98
N LYS A 475 -22.60 -24.42 -5.41
CA LYS A 475 -23.61 -24.58 -4.35
C LYS A 475 -23.03 -24.95 -2.99
N LYS A 476 -21.82 -24.45 -2.69
CA LYS A 476 -21.17 -24.56 -1.36
C LYS A 476 -22.05 -24.06 -0.21
N ASP A 477 -23.01 -23.18 -0.49
CA ASP A 477 -24.01 -22.69 0.45
C ASP A 477 -25.00 -23.77 0.95
N LEU A 478 -25.09 -24.92 0.28
CA LEU A 478 -25.98 -26.00 0.68
C LEU A 478 -25.31 -26.95 1.69
N PRO A 479 -26.05 -27.45 2.69
CA PRO A 479 -25.49 -28.17 3.83
C PRO A 479 -24.86 -29.53 3.48
N ASN A 480 -25.19 -30.10 2.31
CA ASN A 480 -24.68 -31.37 1.82
C ASN A 480 -23.63 -31.21 0.70
N ALA A 481 -23.14 -29.98 0.48
CA ALA A 481 -22.12 -29.69 -0.51
C ALA A 481 -20.75 -30.24 -0.10
N LEU A 482 -20.08 -30.93 -1.03
CA LEU A 482 -18.71 -31.37 -0.84
C LEU A 482 -17.73 -30.18 -0.81
N ASP A 483 -16.77 -30.27 0.10
CA ASP A 483 -15.58 -29.42 0.09
C ASP A 483 -14.60 -29.84 -1.01
N GLU A 484 -13.53 -29.06 -1.16
CA GLU A 484 -12.54 -29.25 -2.21
C GLU A 484 -11.89 -30.65 -2.13
N LYS A 485 -11.63 -31.13 -0.91
CA LYS A 485 -11.04 -32.45 -0.66
C LYS A 485 -11.98 -33.57 -1.12
N GLY A 486 -13.25 -33.48 -0.74
CA GLY A 486 -14.28 -34.44 -1.15
C GLY A 486 -14.49 -34.46 -2.66
N LEU A 487 -14.45 -33.30 -3.31
CA LEU A 487 -14.55 -33.20 -4.77
C LEU A 487 -13.33 -33.80 -5.48
N ILE A 488 -12.11 -33.54 -5.02
CA ILE A 488 -10.87 -34.10 -5.59
C ILE A 488 -10.92 -35.64 -5.57
N GLU A 489 -11.35 -36.20 -4.44
CA GLU A 489 -11.48 -37.65 -4.27
C GLU A 489 -12.60 -38.22 -5.16
N ARG A 490 -13.82 -37.68 -5.05
CA ARG A 490 -15.00 -38.21 -5.76
C ARG A 490 -14.94 -38.02 -7.26
N MET A 491 -14.34 -36.94 -7.75
CA MET A 491 -14.16 -36.70 -9.19
C MET A 491 -12.88 -37.38 -9.73
N ASN A 492 -12.11 -38.05 -8.86
CA ASN A 492 -10.85 -38.70 -9.21
C ASN A 492 -9.89 -37.76 -9.96
N LEU A 493 -9.74 -36.52 -9.49
CA LEU A 493 -8.95 -35.50 -10.19
C LEU A 493 -7.45 -35.84 -10.18
N SER A 494 -7.00 -36.56 -9.15
CA SER A 494 -5.62 -37.03 -9.03
C SER A 494 -5.19 -38.00 -10.13
N ALA A 495 -6.12 -38.60 -10.88
CA ALA A 495 -5.79 -39.45 -12.02
C ALA A 495 -5.40 -38.65 -13.28
N VAL A 496 -5.73 -37.35 -13.32
CA VAL A 496 -5.38 -36.46 -14.43
C VAL A 496 -3.94 -35.98 -14.23
N GLN A 497 -3.04 -36.40 -15.12
CA GLN A 497 -1.60 -36.14 -15.00
C GLN A 497 -1.02 -35.42 -16.23
N ASP A 498 -1.80 -35.27 -17.31
CA ASP A 498 -1.36 -34.75 -18.60
C ASP A 498 -1.56 -33.23 -18.76
N ARG A 499 -2.09 -32.56 -17.73
CA ARG A 499 -2.44 -31.14 -17.71
C ARG A 499 -2.52 -30.61 -16.28
N GLU A 500 -2.46 -29.30 -16.11
CA GLU A 500 -2.82 -28.67 -14.84
C GLU A 500 -4.32 -28.85 -14.57
N ILE A 501 -4.65 -29.30 -13.35
CA ILE A 501 -6.02 -29.38 -12.85
C ILE A 501 -6.11 -28.76 -11.46
N CYS A 502 -7.05 -27.85 -11.28
CA CYS A 502 -7.31 -27.18 -10.00
C CYS A 502 -8.78 -27.35 -9.59
N CYS A 503 -9.08 -27.36 -8.29
CA CYS A 503 -10.43 -27.53 -7.78
C CYS A 503 -10.74 -26.51 -6.68
N TYR A 504 -11.85 -25.78 -6.83
CA TYR A 504 -12.37 -24.86 -5.81
C TYR A 504 -13.85 -25.14 -5.54
N SER A 505 -14.27 -25.00 -4.28
CA SER A 505 -15.70 -24.97 -3.95
C SER A 505 -16.17 -23.53 -3.92
N VAL A 506 -17.28 -23.24 -4.60
CA VAL A 506 -17.82 -21.90 -4.81
C VAL A 506 -19.31 -21.84 -4.47
N SER A 507 -19.81 -20.65 -4.16
CA SER A 507 -21.24 -20.37 -4.20
C SER A 507 -21.49 -19.23 -5.16
N CYS A 508 -22.10 -19.52 -6.31
CA CYS A 508 -22.52 -18.46 -7.23
C CYS A 508 -23.66 -17.60 -6.62
N LYS A 509 -24.48 -18.18 -5.74
CA LYS A 509 -25.57 -17.48 -5.06
C LYS A 509 -25.04 -16.44 -4.08
N GLU A 510 -24.16 -16.88 -3.16
CA GLU A 510 -23.57 -16.05 -2.10
C GLU A 510 -22.27 -15.35 -2.53
N LYS A 511 -21.85 -15.54 -3.79
CA LYS A 511 -20.62 -14.99 -4.39
C LYS A 511 -19.33 -15.38 -3.66
N GLN A 512 -19.33 -16.53 -2.99
CA GLN A 512 -18.15 -17.03 -2.28
C GLN A 512 -17.16 -17.65 -3.26
N ASN A 513 -15.86 -17.34 -3.07
CA ASN A 513 -14.73 -17.88 -3.83
C ASN A 513 -14.76 -17.60 -5.35
N ILE A 514 -15.57 -16.64 -5.80
CA ILE A 514 -15.62 -16.22 -7.21
C ILE A 514 -14.36 -15.43 -7.60
N ASP A 515 -13.80 -14.67 -6.67
CA ASP A 515 -12.57 -13.91 -6.82
C ASP A 515 -11.33 -14.80 -7.02
N ILE A 516 -11.13 -15.83 -6.18
CA ILE A 516 -10.02 -16.79 -6.33
C ILE A 516 -10.14 -17.61 -7.63
N THR A 517 -11.38 -17.88 -8.05
CA THR A 517 -11.67 -18.53 -9.33
C THR A 517 -11.23 -17.65 -10.50
N LEU A 518 -11.56 -16.36 -10.47
CA LEU A 518 -11.13 -15.40 -11.48
C LEU A 518 -9.60 -15.22 -11.48
N GLN A 519 -8.95 -15.24 -10.31
CA GLN A 519 -7.49 -15.17 -10.20
C GLN A 519 -6.81 -16.36 -10.91
N TRP A 520 -7.30 -17.58 -10.70
CA TRP A 520 -6.75 -18.76 -11.40
C TRP A 520 -7.01 -18.70 -12.91
N LEU A 521 -8.18 -18.21 -13.35
CA LEU A 521 -8.44 -18.07 -14.79
C LEU A 521 -7.48 -17.03 -15.41
N ILE A 522 -7.34 -15.87 -14.79
CA ILE A 522 -6.42 -14.83 -15.26
C ILE A 522 -4.96 -15.35 -15.32
N ALA A 523 -4.58 -16.29 -14.45
CA ALA A 523 -3.27 -16.94 -14.51
C ALA A 523 -2.98 -17.69 -15.80
N HIS A 524 -4.03 -18.14 -16.47
CA HIS A 524 -3.98 -19.03 -17.61
C HIS A 524 -4.43 -18.34 -18.90
N SER A 525 -4.61 -17.01 -18.91
CA SER A 525 -4.77 -16.30 -20.16
C SER A 525 -3.43 -16.35 -20.90
N LYS A 526 -3.47 -16.81 -22.15
CA LYS A 526 -2.25 -16.96 -22.95
C LYS A 526 -1.72 -15.57 -23.29
N SER A 527 -0.48 -15.29 -22.92
CA SER A 527 0.33 -14.25 -23.56
C SER A 527 0.46 -14.58 -25.04
N GLY A 528 -0.15 -13.76 -25.90
CA GLY A 528 -0.26 -13.98 -27.33
C GLY A 528 1.09 -14.32 -27.98
N GLY A 529 1.28 -15.59 -28.32
CA GLY A 529 2.32 -16.03 -29.22
C GLY A 529 1.85 -15.90 -30.67
N ARG A 530 2.01 -14.71 -31.25
CA ARG A 530 2.50 -14.44 -32.61
C ARG A 530 2.54 -12.94 -32.88
#